data_AF-Q9V2J3-F1
#
_entry.id   AF-Q9V2J3-F1
#
_cell.length_a   1.000
_cell.length_b   1.000
_cell.length_c   1.000
_cell.angle_alpha   90.00
_cell.angle_beta   90.00
_cell.angle_gamma   90.00
#
_symmetry.space_group_name_H-M   'P 1'
#
loop_
_entity.id
_entity.type
_entity.pdbx_description
1 polymer ?
#
loop_
_entity_poly.entity_id
_entity_poly.type
_entity_poly.pdbx_seq_one_letter_code
_entity_poly.pdbx_strand_id
1 'polypeptide(L)'
;MKRVISKIWRKEREEEEENPKTIGLIIDGPNILRKEFGIKLEDIKKALERIGKIRVAKVVLNQYAPQGLIEAVVNQGFEPIIVAGDTDVRMAIEAMELIYNADVDVIALATRDADFLPLISEAKRKGKETVVIGVEPGFSVALQNAADYIIKMEKKKEGEGY
;
A
#
# COMPACT_ATOMS: atom_id res chain seq x y z
N MET A 1 -50.50 -10.00 -5.15
CA MET A 1 -49.64 -10.49 -4.06
C MET A 1 -48.39 -9.61 -4.01
N LYS A 2 -47.85 -9.37 -2.81
CA LYS A 2 -47.23 -8.10 -2.36
C LYS A 2 -46.01 -7.61 -3.16
N ARG A 3 -46.09 -6.33 -3.55
CA ARG A 3 -44.98 -5.49 -3.99
C ARG A 3 -44.25 -5.01 -2.73
N VAL A 4 -42.99 -5.42 -2.52
CA VAL A 4 -42.15 -4.85 -1.46
C VAL A 4 -41.03 -4.06 -2.13
N ILE A 5 -41.28 -2.78 -2.34
CA ILE A 5 -40.24 -1.79 -2.59
C ILE A 5 -39.88 -1.27 -1.20
N SER A 6 -38.84 -1.82 -0.58
CA SER A 6 -38.28 -1.22 0.63
C SER A 6 -37.52 0.03 0.22
N LYS A 7 -38.18 1.17 0.35
CA LYS A 7 -37.65 2.52 0.17
C LYS A 7 -36.52 2.72 1.19
N ILE A 8 -35.27 2.50 0.76
CA ILE A 8 -34.09 2.83 1.57
C ILE A 8 -33.95 4.35 1.52
N TRP A 9 -34.29 5.01 2.61
CA TRP A 9 -33.95 6.42 2.81
C TRP A 9 -32.47 6.48 3.17
N ARG A 10 -31.61 6.78 2.20
CA ARG A 10 -30.27 7.29 2.50
C ARG A 10 -30.50 8.71 3.01
N LYS A 11 -30.43 8.88 4.33
CA LYS A 11 -30.29 10.21 4.93
C LYS A 11 -29.16 10.89 4.17
N GLU A 12 -29.45 12.07 3.61
CA GLU A 12 -28.43 12.94 3.04
C GLU A 12 -27.35 13.05 4.11
N ARG A 13 -26.23 12.35 3.88
CA ARG A 13 -25.04 12.59 4.68
C ARG A 13 -24.65 13.98 4.22
N GLU A 14 -24.80 14.94 5.13
CA GLU A 14 -24.02 16.16 5.10
C GLU A 14 -22.61 15.74 4.70
N GLU A 15 -22.05 16.40 3.68
CA GLU A 15 -20.63 16.29 3.37
C GLU A 15 -19.90 16.85 4.59
N GLU A 16 -19.81 16.05 5.65
CA GLU A 16 -18.71 16.15 6.60
C GLU A 16 -17.48 16.14 5.70
N GLU A 17 -16.65 17.17 5.81
CA GLU A 17 -15.27 17.08 5.35
C GLU A 17 -14.66 15.90 6.12
N GLU A 18 -14.86 14.67 5.61
CA GLU A 18 -14.29 13.47 6.17
C GLU A 18 -12.80 13.73 6.16
N ASN A 19 -12.22 13.89 7.35
CA ASN A 19 -10.78 14.03 7.49
C ASN A 19 -10.13 12.95 6.62
N PRO A 20 -9.21 13.32 5.71
CA PRO A 20 -8.67 12.36 4.77
C PRO A 20 -8.06 11.20 5.54
N LYS A 21 -8.46 9.98 5.18
CA LYS A 21 -8.00 8.74 5.82
C LYS A 21 -6.48 8.73 5.94
N THR A 22 -5.99 8.27 7.07
CA THR A 22 -4.55 8.19 7.33
C THR A 22 -4.01 6.84 6.85
N ILE A 23 -2.89 6.88 6.12
CA ILE A 23 -2.31 5.69 5.49
C ILE A 23 -0.97 5.35 6.14
N GLY A 24 -0.84 4.09 6.55
CA GLY A 24 0.42 3.45 6.86
C GLY A 24 0.89 2.62 5.66
N LEU A 25 2.01 3.01 5.05
CA LEU A 25 2.58 2.40 3.86
C LEU A 25 3.83 1.60 4.21
N ILE A 26 3.86 0.34 3.80
CA ILE A 26 5.07 -0.49 3.80
C ILE A 26 5.37 -0.93 2.37
N ILE A 27 6.59 -0.70 1.90
CA ILE A 27 7.07 -1.09 0.56
C ILE A 27 8.11 -2.20 0.68
N ASP A 28 7.85 -3.31 -0.01
CA ASP A 28 8.78 -4.41 -0.24
C ASP A 28 9.77 -4.01 -1.36
N GLY A 29 10.92 -3.46 -0.96
CA GLY A 29 11.92 -2.97 -1.88
C GLY A 29 12.43 -4.02 -2.87
N PRO A 30 12.88 -5.21 -2.41
CA PRO A 30 13.32 -6.29 -3.29
C PRO A 30 12.27 -6.77 -4.29
N ASN A 31 10.98 -6.67 -3.96
CA ASN A 31 9.91 -7.14 -4.84
C ASN A 31 9.39 -6.06 -5.80
N ILE A 32 9.38 -4.78 -5.38
CA ILE A 32 8.77 -3.67 -6.13
C ILE A 32 9.80 -2.79 -6.84
N LEU A 33 10.94 -2.48 -6.22
CA LEU A 33 11.89 -1.46 -6.71
C LEU A 33 12.96 -2.04 -7.64
N ARG A 34 12.60 -3.10 -8.38
CA ARG A 34 13.48 -3.69 -9.38
C ARG A 34 13.50 -2.85 -10.65
N LYS A 35 14.68 -2.72 -11.26
CA LYS A 35 14.90 -1.86 -12.43
C LYS A 35 13.99 -2.23 -13.61
N GLU A 36 13.70 -3.52 -13.80
CA GLU A 36 12.84 -4.02 -14.87
C GLU A 36 11.40 -3.48 -14.80
N PHE A 37 10.88 -3.24 -13.60
CA PHE A 37 9.52 -2.71 -13.41
C PHE A 37 9.46 -1.20 -13.59
N GLY A 38 10.58 -0.49 -13.43
CA GLY A 38 10.64 0.95 -13.63
C GLY A 38 9.75 1.77 -12.68
N ILE A 39 9.40 1.20 -11.52
CA ILE A 39 8.53 1.85 -10.54
C ILE A 39 9.31 2.91 -9.77
N LYS A 40 8.72 4.09 -9.66
CA LYS A 40 9.23 5.18 -8.82
C LYS A 40 8.40 5.28 -7.55
N LEU A 41 9.07 5.54 -6.44
CA LEU A 41 8.44 5.78 -5.13
C LEU A 41 7.42 6.94 -5.18
N GLU A 42 7.70 7.96 -5.99
CA GLU A 42 6.80 9.10 -6.21
C GLU A 42 5.47 8.67 -6.86
N ASP A 43 5.49 7.71 -7.79
CA ASP A 43 4.26 7.22 -8.42
C ASP A 43 3.41 6.42 -7.41
N ILE A 44 4.04 5.67 -6.51
CA ILE A 44 3.35 5.00 -5.38
C ILE A 44 2.68 6.04 -4.47
N LYS A 45 3.41 7.09 -4.11
CA LYS A 45 2.91 8.19 -3.28
C LYS A 45 1.67 8.84 -3.89
N LYS A 46 1.78 9.27 -5.15
CA LYS A 46 0.69 9.92 -5.90
C LYS A 46 -0.54 9.04 -6.05
N ALA A 47 -0.36 7.73 -6.21
CA ALA A 47 -1.49 6.83 -6.33
C ALA A 47 -2.28 6.73 -5.00
N LEU A 48 -1.59 6.75 -3.86
CA LEU A 48 -2.20 6.68 -2.53
C LEU A 48 -2.85 7.99 -2.09
N GLU A 49 -2.41 9.15 -2.59
CA GLU A 49 -3.01 10.46 -2.31
C GLU A 49 -4.49 10.54 -2.70
N ARG A 50 -4.97 9.66 -3.60
CA ARG A 50 -6.38 9.54 -3.98
C ARG A 50 -7.24 8.81 -2.94
N ILE A 51 -6.61 8.07 -2.04
CA ILE A 51 -7.26 7.28 -0.99
C ILE A 51 -7.20 8.04 0.34
N GLY A 52 -6.09 8.74 0.60
CA GLY A 52 -5.88 9.42 1.87
C GLY A 52 -4.47 10.01 2.01
N LYS A 53 -4.15 10.45 3.22
CA LYS A 53 -2.87 11.07 3.55
C LYS A 53 -1.91 10.03 4.13
N ILE A 54 -0.76 9.84 3.46
CA ILE A 54 0.33 9.02 3.99
C ILE A 54 0.87 9.66 5.26
N ARG A 55 0.77 8.93 6.38
CA ARG A 55 1.25 9.35 7.70
C ARG A 55 2.57 8.67 8.07
N VAL A 56 2.69 7.39 7.72
CA VAL A 56 3.93 6.62 7.88
C VAL A 56 4.22 5.93 6.55
N ALA A 57 5.45 6.00 6.08
CA ALA A 57 5.90 5.29 4.90
C ALA A 57 7.29 4.71 5.14
N LYS A 58 7.38 3.38 5.12
CA LYS A 58 8.61 2.63 5.34
C LYS A 58 8.94 1.81 4.09
N VAL A 59 10.21 1.74 3.73
CA VAL A 59 10.71 0.91 2.62
C VAL A 59 11.69 -0.10 3.17
N VAL A 60 11.29 -1.37 3.14
CA VAL A 60 12.16 -2.47 3.59
C VAL A 60 13.11 -2.84 2.47
N LEU A 61 14.40 -2.83 2.79
CA LEU A 61 15.51 -3.05 1.87
C LEU A 61 16.44 -4.11 2.45
N ASN A 62 17.05 -4.91 1.55
CA ASN A 62 18.14 -5.80 1.97
C ASN A 62 19.42 -5.00 2.28
N GLN A 63 20.34 -5.59 3.05
CA GLN A 63 21.63 -4.99 3.44
C GLN A 63 22.55 -4.58 2.27
N TYR A 64 22.27 -5.06 1.06
CA TYR A 64 23.05 -4.76 -0.15
C TYR A 64 22.38 -3.70 -1.02
N ALA A 65 21.34 -3.04 -0.53
CA ALA A 65 20.66 -1.99 -1.26
C ALA A 65 21.65 -0.87 -1.64
N PRO A 66 21.71 -0.46 -2.92
CA PRO A 66 22.61 0.60 -3.34
C PRO A 66 22.34 1.90 -2.59
N GLN A 67 23.40 2.64 -2.26
CA GLN A 67 23.27 3.90 -1.52
C GLN A 67 22.32 4.90 -2.20
N GLY A 68 22.38 5.02 -3.54
CA GLY A 68 21.47 5.89 -4.27
C GLY A 68 19.99 5.50 -4.16
N LEU A 69 19.67 4.23 -3.91
CA LEU A 69 18.29 3.81 -3.63
C LEU A 69 17.85 4.27 -2.23
N ILE A 70 18.74 4.15 -1.23
CA ILE A 70 18.48 4.62 0.13
C ILE A 70 18.25 6.13 0.13
N GLU A 71 19.09 6.89 -0.59
CA GLU A 71 18.92 8.34 -0.77
C GLU A 71 17.59 8.68 -1.47
N ALA A 72 17.21 7.92 -2.51
CA ALA A 72 15.94 8.12 -3.19
C ALA A 72 14.74 7.88 -2.26
N VAL A 73 14.82 6.89 -1.35
CA VAL A 73 13.79 6.64 -0.31
C VAL A 73 13.66 7.84 0.61
N VAL A 74 14.78 8.33 1.16
CA VAL A 74 14.78 9.48 2.09
C VAL A 74 14.28 10.76 1.41
N ASN A 75 14.68 11.01 0.16
CA ASN A 75 14.25 12.20 -0.59
C ASN A 75 12.74 12.25 -0.86
N GLN A 76 12.04 11.10 -0.83
CA GLN A 76 10.58 11.05 -0.94
C GLN A 76 9.87 11.26 0.41
N GLY A 77 10.65 11.38 1.50
CA GLY A 77 10.16 11.48 2.87
C GLY A 77 9.81 10.13 3.49
N PHE A 78 10.36 9.03 2.97
CA PHE A 78 10.12 7.68 3.46
C PHE A 78 11.28 7.21 4.35
N GLU A 79 10.99 6.32 5.29
CA GLU A 79 11.99 5.70 6.16
C GLU A 79 12.59 4.45 5.50
N PRO A 80 13.90 4.41 5.21
CA PRO A 80 14.56 3.19 4.75
C PRO A 80 14.84 2.25 5.93
N ILE A 81 14.38 1.01 5.84
CA ILE A 81 14.67 -0.04 6.81
C ILE A 81 15.63 -1.04 6.17
N ILE A 82 16.88 -1.03 6.61
CA ILE A 82 17.92 -1.93 6.12
C ILE A 82 17.92 -3.21 6.96
N VAL A 83 17.75 -4.35 6.30
CA VAL A 83 17.62 -5.66 6.95
C VAL A 83 18.80 -6.54 6.60
N ALA A 84 19.50 -7.00 7.64
CA ALA A 84 20.52 -8.02 7.54
C ALA A 84 19.91 -9.42 7.80
N GLY A 85 18.99 -9.83 6.93
CA GLY A 85 18.17 -11.02 7.10
C GLY A 85 16.97 -11.04 6.16
N ASP A 86 15.95 -11.80 6.55
CA ASP A 86 14.71 -11.95 5.78
C ASP A 86 13.90 -10.64 5.81
N THR A 87 13.71 -10.05 4.62
CA THR A 87 12.94 -8.83 4.44
C THR A 87 11.45 -9.04 4.72
N ASP A 88 10.92 -10.23 4.50
CA ASP A 88 9.49 -10.53 4.61
C ASP A 88 9.08 -10.61 6.09
N VAL A 89 9.96 -11.17 6.92
CA VAL A 89 9.81 -11.14 8.39
C VAL A 89 9.81 -9.70 8.90
N ARG A 90 10.75 -8.86 8.41
CA ARG A 90 10.77 -7.44 8.80
C ARG A 90 9.50 -6.73 8.33
N MET A 91 9.09 -6.91 7.08
CA MET A 91 7.85 -6.36 6.53
C MET A 91 6.65 -6.68 7.44
N ALA A 92 6.52 -7.94 7.88
CA ALA A 92 5.44 -8.35 8.76
C ALA A 92 5.47 -7.64 10.12
N ILE A 93 6.65 -7.47 10.73
CA ILE A 93 6.81 -6.75 11.99
C ILE A 93 6.37 -5.28 11.83
N GLU A 94 6.86 -4.60 10.80
CA GLU A 94 6.54 -3.18 10.57
C GLU A 94 5.06 -2.98 10.22
N ALA A 95 4.47 -3.88 9.43
CA ALA A 95 3.05 -3.85 9.11
C ALA A 95 2.18 -4.09 10.35
N MET A 96 2.57 -5.03 11.23
CA MET A 96 1.84 -5.29 12.47
C MET A 96 1.86 -4.10 13.43
N GLU A 97 2.97 -3.38 13.52
CA GLU A 97 3.04 -2.13 14.29
C GLU A 97 2.00 -1.11 13.77
N LEU A 98 1.90 -0.94 12.44
CA LEU A 98 0.94 -0.02 11.83
C LEU A 98 -0.51 -0.49 11.97
N ILE A 99 -0.77 -1.80 11.86
CA ILE A 99 -2.12 -2.37 12.04
C ILE A 99 -2.68 -2.04 13.42
N TYR A 100 -1.85 -2.01 14.45
CA TYR A 100 -2.26 -1.72 15.83
C TYR A 100 -2.14 -0.23 16.19
N ASN A 101 -1.69 0.62 15.27
CA ASN A 101 -1.66 2.06 15.47
C ASN A 101 -3.06 2.67 15.29
N ALA A 102 -3.55 3.40 16.29
CA ALA A 102 -4.86 4.03 16.25
C ALA A 102 -4.94 5.22 15.27
N ASP A 103 -3.81 5.84 14.95
CA ASP A 103 -3.69 6.98 14.02
C ASP A 103 -3.55 6.54 12.54
N VAL A 104 -3.81 5.28 12.23
CA VAL A 104 -3.70 4.72 10.88
C VAL A 104 -5.03 4.07 10.51
N ASP A 105 -5.72 4.59 9.51
CA ASP A 105 -7.02 4.03 9.06
C ASP A 105 -6.83 2.95 7.99
N VAL A 106 -5.79 3.09 7.18
CA VAL A 106 -5.53 2.28 5.98
C VAL A 106 -4.13 1.69 6.02
N ILE A 107 -4.03 0.39 5.75
CA ILE A 107 -2.75 -0.32 5.57
C ILE A 107 -2.51 -0.54 4.09
N ALA A 108 -1.46 0.09 3.57
CA ALA A 108 -1.01 -0.08 2.20
C ALA A 108 0.26 -0.94 2.16
N LEU A 109 0.19 -2.07 1.46
CA LEU A 109 1.33 -2.95 1.21
C LEU A 109 1.70 -2.90 -0.27
N ALA A 110 2.91 -2.43 -0.57
CA ALA A 110 3.47 -2.53 -1.91
C ALA A 110 4.33 -3.80 -2.00
N THR A 111 3.76 -4.86 -2.56
CA THR A 111 4.39 -6.16 -2.78
C THR A 111 3.55 -6.95 -3.80
N ARG A 112 4.18 -7.94 -4.44
CA ARG A 112 3.48 -8.90 -5.30
C ARG A 112 3.24 -10.25 -4.63
N ASP A 113 3.83 -10.47 -3.45
CA ASP A 113 3.96 -11.78 -2.83
C ASP A 113 2.69 -12.23 -2.07
N ALA A 114 2.18 -13.42 -2.39
CA ALA A 114 1.01 -13.98 -1.75
C ALA A 114 1.21 -14.29 -0.26
N ASP A 115 2.45 -14.42 0.21
CA ASP A 115 2.76 -14.75 1.60
C ASP A 115 2.29 -13.67 2.60
N PHE A 116 2.00 -12.45 2.12
CA PHE A 116 1.45 -11.36 2.94
C PHE A 116 -0.09 -11.37 3.06
N LEU A 117 -0.79 -12.35 2.49
CA LEU A 117 -2.24 -12.54 2.68
C LEU A 117 -2.71 -12.55 4.15
N PRO A 118 -1.98 -13.17 5.09
CA PRO A 118 -2.36 -13.13 6.50
C PRO A 118 -2.35 -11.70 7.08
N LEU A 119 -1.45 -10.82 6.62
CA LEU A 119 -1.43 -9.41 7.07
C LEU A 119 -2.64 -8.63 6.57
N ILE A 120 -3.05 -8.83 5.31
CA ILE A 120 -4.27 -8.23 4.78
C ILE A 120 -5.48 -8.69 5.60
N SER A 121 -5.56 -9.99 5.90
CA SER A 121 -6.64 -10.55 6.71
C SER A 121 -6.67 -9.98 8.13
N GLU A 122 -5.50 -9.84 8.76
CA GLU A 122 -5.37 -9.29 10.11
C GLU A 122 -5.72 -7.80 10.17
N ALA A 123 -5.24 -7.01 9.21
CA ALA A 123 -5.58 -5.59 9.09
C ALA A 123 -7.10 -5.38 9.03
N LYS A 124 -7.78 -6.15 8.17
CA LYS A 124 -9.25 -6.12 8.05
C LYS A 124 -9.94 -6.56 9.34
N ARG A 125 -9.43 -7.59 10.02
CA ARG A 125 -9.95 -8.04 11.32
C ARG A 125 -9.86 -6.94 12.39
N LYS A 126 -8.89 -6.02 12.28
CA LYS A 126 -8.72 -4.85 13.13
C LYS A 126 -9.48 -3.61 12.66
N GLY A 127 -10.31 -3.74 11.62
CA GLY A 127 -11.10 -2.65 11.08
C GLY A 127 -10.31 -1.66 10.25
N LYS A 128 -9.08 -1.99 9.83
CA LYS A 128 -8.33 -1.20 8.86
C LYS A 128 -8.81 -1.50 7.46
N GLU A 129 -8.85 -0.50 6.61
CA GLU A 129 -8.95 -0.72 5.17
C GLU A 129 -7.59 -1.13 4.61
N THR A 130 -7.60 -1.86 3.50
CA THR A 130 -6.38 -2.45 2.94
C THR A 130 -6.18 -2.07 1.48
N VAL A 131 -4.94 -1.70 1.14
CA VAL A 131 -4.51 -1.40 -0.22
C VAL A 131 -3.35 -2.33 -0.55
N VAL A 132 -3.43 -3.01 -1.68
CA VAL A 132 -2.28 -3.74 -2.26
C VAL A 132 -1.79 -3.03 -3.51
N ILE A 133 -0.48 -2.84 -3.59
CA ILE A 133 0.18 -2.14 -4.69
C ILE A 133 1.19 -3.09 -5.32
N GLY A 134 1.05 -3.35 -6.61
CA GLY A 134 1.90 -4.33 -7.30
C GLY A 134 2.03 -4.03 -8.78
N VAL A 135 2.79 -4.87 -9.47
CA VAL A 135 3.13 -4.73 -10.89
C VAL A 135 3.22 -6.10 -11.53
N GLU A 136 2.91 -6.18 -12.82
CA GLU A 136 3.06 -7.42 -13.57
C GLU A 136 4.46 -7.58 -14.16
N PRO A 137 4.92 -8.82 -14.41
CA PRO A 137 4.25 -10.09 -14.10
C PRO A 137 4.31 -10.45 -12.62
N GLY A 138 3.39 -11.28 -12.14
CA GLY A 138 3.51 -11.97 -10.86
C GLY A 138 2.86 -11.24 -9.68
N PHE A 139 2.00 -10.24 -9.94
CA PHE A 139 1.19 -9.65 -8.88
C PHE A 139 0.13 -10.66 -8.43
N SER A 140 0.26 -11.17 -7.20
CA SER A 140 -0.63 -12.20 -6.65
C SER A 140 -2.12 -11.84 -6.81
N VAL A 141 -2.86 -12.71 -7.50
CA VAL A 141 -4.32 -12.59 -7.66
C VAL A 141 -5.02 -12.77 -6.31
N ALA A 142 -4.47 -13.62 -5.44
CA ALA A 142 -5.05 -13.83 -4.13
C ALA A 142 -4.96 -12.56 -3.26
N LEU A 143 -3.80 -11.87 -3.26
CA LEU A 143 -3.67 -10.58 -2.58
C LEU A 143 -4.67 -9.55 -3.12
N GLN A 144 -4.77 -9.46 -4.45
CA GLN A 144 -5.71 -8.55 -5.11
C GLN A 144 -7.15 -8.81 -4.65
N ASN A 145 -7.57 -10.08 -4.60
CA ASN A 145 -8.92 -10.43 -4.20
C ASN A 145 -9.22 -10.20 -2.70
N ALA A 146 -8.19 -10.22 -1.85
CA ALA A 146 -8.36 -10.07 -0.40
C ALA A 146 -8.43 -8.59 0.04
N ALA A 147 -7.74 -7.70 -0.67
CA ALA A 147 -7.64 -6.28 -0.35
C ALA A 147 -8.92 -5.50 -0.72
N ASP A 148 -9.10 -4.33 -0.10
CA ASP A 148 -10.23 -3.44 -0.40
C ASP A 148 -9.95 -2.58 -1.63
N TYR A 149 -8.69 -2.19 -1.82
CA TYR A 149 -8.21 -1.43 -2.99
C TYR A 149 -6.99 -2.10 -3.62
N ILE A 150 -6.93 -2.04 -4.94
CA ILE A 150 -5.83 -2.57 -5.74
C ILE A 150 -5.25 -1.43 -6.56
N ILE A 151 -3.94 -1.23 -6.48
CA ILE A 151 -3.21 -0.30 -7.33
C ILE A 151 -2.22 -1.12 -8.18
N LYS A 152 -2.46 -1.14 -9.49
CA LYS A 152 -1.55 -1.75 -10.46
C LYS A 152 -0.62 -0.67 -11.00
N MET A 153 0.67 -0.85 -10.77
CA MET A 153 1.72 -0.01 -11.32
C MET A 153 2.12 -0.53 -12.69
N GLU A 154 2.38 0.39 -13.60
CA GLU A 154 2.87 0.09 -14.94
C GLU A 154 4.11 0.91 -15.20
N LYS A 155 5.06 0.33 -15.94
CA LYS A 155 6.21 1.09 -16.42
C LYS A 155 5.70 2.14 -17.41
N LYS A 156 5.86 3.42 -17.07
CA LYS A 156 5.63 4.49 -18.05
C LYS A 156 6.51 4.23 -19.27
N LYS A 157 5.89 4.11 -20.45
CA LYS A 157 6.62 4.03 -21.71
C LYS A 157 7.40 5.34 -21.87
N GLU A 158 8.69 5.24 -22.17
CA GLU A 158 9.48 6.41 -22.54
C GLU A 158 8.84 7.03 -23.79
N GLY A 159 8.24 8.23 -23.65
CA GLY A 159 7.57 8.95 -24.74
C GLY A 159 6.23 9.61 -24.38
N GLU A 160 5.61 9.28 -23.25
CA GLU A 160 4.38 9.98 -22.78
C GLU A 160 4.73 11.02 -21.72
N GLY A 161 5.38 12.11 -22.16
CA GLY A 161 5.77 13.21 -21.29
C GLY A 161 6.49 14.32 -22.04
N TYR A 162 5.70 15.11 -22.78
CA TYR A 162 6.02 16.32 -23.56
C TYR A 162 6.87 16.14 -24.82
#